data_AF-A0A938G4R0-F1
#
_entry.id   AF-A0A938G4R0-F1
#
_cell.length_a   1.000
_cell.length_b   1.000
_cell.length_c   1.000
_cell.angle_alpha   90.00
_cell.angle_beta   90.00
_cell.angle_gamma   90.00
#
_symmetry.space_group_name_H-M   'P 1'
#
loop_
_entity.id
_entity.type
_entity.pdbx_description
1 polymer ?
#
loop_
_entity_poly.entity_id
_entity_poly.type
_entity_poly.pdbx_seq_one_letter_code
_entity_poly.pdbx_strand_id
1 'polypeptide(L)' 'MAGAVLLILVLLAFPIVVGLSTAGIAALLGHFLCRDADERHAKSELRDLNI' A
#
# COMPACT_ATOMS: atom_id res chain seq x y z
N MET A 1 13.48 12.29 -33.55
CA MET A 1 12.14 11.91 -33.02
C MET A 1 12.18 11.01 -31.79
N ALA A 2 13.27 10.27 -31.51
CA ALA A 2 13.38 9.38 -30.34
C ALA A 2 13.07 10.06 -28.99
N GLY A 3 13.50 11.31 -28.80
CA GLY A 3 13.23 12.06 -27.56
C GLY A 3 11.73 12.28 -27.31
N ALA A 4 10.94 12.55 -28.34
CA ALA A 4 9.49 12.75 -28.20
C ALA A 4 8.78 11.44 -27.81
N VAL A 5 9.23 10.31 -28.36
CA VAL A 5 8.70 8.97 -28.02
C VAL A 5 9.00 8.63 -26.56
N LEU A 6 10.23 8.86 -26.10
CA LEU A 6 10.61 8.66 -24.70
C LEU A 6 9.76 9.50 -23.75
N LEU A 7 9.51 10.76 -24.11
CA LEU A 7 8.74 11.68 -23.29
C LEU A 7 7.29 11.21 -23.13
N ILE A 8 6.65 10.74 -24.21
CA ILE A 8 5.30 10.16 -24.15
C ILE A 8 5.27 8.92 -23.26
N LEU A 9 6.24 8.01 -23.40
CA LEU A 9 6.32 6.79 -22.58
C LEU A 9 6.44 7.12 -21.09
N VAL A 10 7.28 8.10 -20.74
CA VAL A 10 7.45 8.54 -19.34
C VAL A 10 6.17 9.16 -18.81
N LEU A 11 5.50 10.04 -19.56
CA LEU A 11 4.24 10.65 -19.13
C LEU A 11 3.15 9.61 -18.86
N LEU A 12 3.09 8.56 -19.68
CA LEU A 12 2.07 7.52 -19.54
C LEU A 12 2.40 6.55 -18.39
N ALA A 13 3.68 6.26 -18.17
CA ALA A 13 4.14 5.39 -17.09
C ALA A 13 4.10 6.07 -15.71
N PHE A 14 4.39 7.37 -15.63
CA PHE A 14 4.50 8.11 -14.37
C PHE A 14 3.28 7.96 -13.42
N PRO A 15 2.03 8.17 -13.85
CA PRO A 15 0.89 8.05 -12.94
C PRO A 15 0.67 6.61 -12.45
N ILE A 16 1.04 5.61 -13.25
CA ILE A 16 0.91 4.20 -12.89
C ILE A 16 1.98 3.84 -11.85
N VAL A 17 3.25 4.16 -12.14
CA VAL A 17 4.37 3.83 -11.26
C VAL A 17 4.25 4.59 -9.94
N VAL A 18 4.03 5.89 -9.97
CA VAL A 18 3.95 6.71 -8.75
C VAL A 18 2.63 6.50 -8.03
N GLY A 19 1.50 6.46 -8.75
CA GLY A 19 0.18 6.26 -8.15
C GLY A 19 0.04 4.90 -7.48
N LEU A 20 0.43 3.81 -8.16
CA LEU A 20 0.25 2.45 -7.62
C LEU A 20 1.36 2.03 -6.65
N SER A 21 2.57 2.60 -6.73
CA SER A 21 3.64 2.28 -5.75
C SER A 21 3.23 2.65 -4.32
N THR A 22 2.48 3.74 -4.15
CA THR A 22 1.97 4.14 -2.83
C THR A 22 0.94 3.15 -2.28
N ALA A 23 0.11 2.55 -3.14
CA ALA A 23 -0.83 1.52 -2.73
C ALA A 23 -0.11 0.26 -2.19
N GLY A 24 1.00 -0.14 -2.83
CA GLY A 24 1.83 -1.25 -2.35
C GLY A 24 2.44 -0.98 -0.96
N ILE A 25 2.96 0.24 -0.76
CA ILE A 25 3.52 0.65 0.55
C ILE A 25 2.43 0.70 1.62
N ALA A 26 1.26 1.26 1.30
CA ALA A 26 0.13 1.31 2.22
C ALA A 26 -0.35 -0.10 2.60
N ALA A 27 -0.41 -1.04 1.64
CA ALA A 27 -0.78 -2.43 1.90
C ALA A 27 0.25 -3.13 2.80
N LEU A 28 1.54 -2.95 2.55
CA LEU A 28 2.61 -3.50 3.39
C LEU A 28 2.55 -2.96 4.82
N LEU A 29 2.45 -1.64 4.96
CA LEU A 29 2.33 -1.00 6.28
C LEU A 29 1.06 -1.45 7.00
N GLY A 30 -0.08 -1.46 6.31
CA GLY A 30 -1.35 -1.94 6.85
C GLY A 30 -1.28 -3.39 7.34
N HIS A 31 -0.61 -4.27 6.59
CA HIS A 31 -0.41 -5.66 6.98
C HIS A 31 0.42 -5.78 8.27
N PHE A 32 1.54 -5.05 8.38
CA PHE A 32 2.37 -5.08 9.60
C PHE A 32 1.64 -4.49 10.81
N LEU A 33 0.92 -3.39 10.62
CA LEU A 33 0.12 -2.77 11.68
C LEU A 33 -1.02 -3.68 12.15
N CYS A 34 -1.68 -4.39 11.23
CA CYS A 34 -2.72 -5.35 11.56
C CYS A 34 -2.15 -6.50 12.40
N ARG A 35 -1.00 -7.05 12.01
CA ARG A 35 -0.33 -8.12 12.76
C ARG A 35 0.09 -7.68 14.16
N ASP A 36 0.63 -6.47 14.29
CA ASP A 36 1.00 -5.88 15.59
C ASP A 36 -0.22 -5.63 16.47
N ALA A 37 -1.31 -5.12 15.89
CA ALA A 37 -2.59 -4.96 16.60
C ALA A 37 -3.12 -6.31 17.11
N ASP A 38 -3.08 -7.35 16.27
CA ASP A 38 -3.51 -8.71 16.65
C ASP A 38 -2.71 -9.26 17.84
N GLU A 39 -1.39 -9.09 17.85
CA GLU A 39 -0.52 -9.52 18.94
C GLU A 39 -0.80 -8.73 20.24
N ARG A 40 -1.00 -7.41 20.14
CA ARG A 40 -1.32 -6.55 21.30
C ARG A 40 -2.70 -6.83 21.88
N HIS A 41 -3.67 -7.15 21.03
CA HIS A 41 -5.05 -7.42 21.43
C HIS A 41 -5.33 -8.90 21.67
N ALA A 42 -4.32 -9.79 21.62
CA ALA A 42 -4.46 -11.23 21.79
C ALA A 42 -5.09 -11.68 23.11
N LYS A 43 -5.03 -10.86 24.16
CA LYS A 43 -5.65 -11.13 25.48
C LYS A 43 -6.74 -10.13 25.84
N SER A 44 -7.21 -9.35 24.87
CA SER A 44 -8.22 -8.34 25.13
C SER A 44 -9.60 -8.98 25.14
N GLU A 45 -10.32 -8.84 26.24
CA GLU A 45 -11.74 -9.22 26.38
C GLU A 45 -12.64 -8.57 25.33
N LEU A 46 -12.24 -7.41 24.79
CA LEU A 46 -12.95 -6.70 23.74
C LEU A 46 -12.89 -7.43 22.38
N ARG A 47 -11.90 -8.30 22.16
CA ARG A 47 -11.75 -9.06 20.92
C ARG A 47 -12.86 -10.10 20.75
N ASP A 48 -13.27 -10.74 21.86
CA ASP A 48 -14.33 -11.74 21.87
C ASP A 48 -15.73 -11.13 21.75
N LEU A 49 -15.85 -9.84 22.10
CA LEU A 49 -17.09 -9.06 22.02
C LEU A 49 -17.25 -8.33 20.67
N ASN A 50 -16.19 -8.27 19.86
CA ASN A 50 -16.18 -7.62 18.55
C ASN A 50 -16.61 -8.62 17.46
N ILE A 51 -17.89 -9.01 17.51
CA ILE A 51 -18.63 -9.70 16.44
C ILE A 51 -19.00 -8.76 15.29
#